data_AF-A0A495ZK86-F1
#
_entry.id   AF-A0A495ZK86-F1
#
_cell.length_a   1.000
_cell.length_b   1.000
_cell.length_c   1.000
_cell.angle_alpha   90.00
_cell.angle_beta   90.00
_cell.angle_gamma   90.00
#
_symmetry.space_group_name_H-M   'P 1'
#
loop_
_entity.id
_entity.type
_entity.pdbx_description
1 polymer ?
#
loop_
_entity_poly.entity_id
_entity_poly.type
_entity_poly.pdbx_seq_one_letter_code
_entity_poly.pdbx_strand_id
1 'polypeptide(L)'
;MSPRRQSRIVAIQMLYQIQLTNAPVPVVMEQFWQSHDTSAKLRPFAVELVEGTTSHLEIIDELLQNTSKNWKLHRMPVVDLSILRCAAYEILYLSDIDTATSINEAVEIAKVYSTPDSPKFINGVLDNIQKNT
;
A
#
# COMPACT_ATOMS: atom_id res chain seq x y z
N MET A 1 -7.87 -4.77 16.44
CA MET A 1 -7.56 -4.37 15.05
C MET A 1 -8.32 -5.30 14.11
N SER A 2 -8.97 -4.82 13.06
CA SER A 2 -9.79 -5.66 12.18
C SER A 2 -8.92 -6.60 11.31
N PRO A 3 -9.43 -7.77 10.87
CA PRO A 3 -8.69 -8.65 9.97
C PRO A 3 -8.29 -7.98 8.64
N ARG A 4 -9.14 -7.10 8.09
CA ARG A 4 -8.83 -6.32 6.89
C ARG A 4 -7.63 -5.38 7.12
N ARG A 5 -7.60 -4.63 8.23
CA ARG A 5 -6.45 -3.76 8.56
C ARG A 5 -5.16 -4.56 8.74
N GLN A 6 -5.21 -5.69 9.43
CA GLN A 6 -4.04 -6.56 9.59
C GLN A 6 -3.53 -7.10 8.26
N SER A 7 -4.43 -7.50 7.36
CA SER A 7 -4.06 -7.96 6.02
C SER A 7 -3.38 -6.85 5.21
N ARG A 8 -3.87 -5.60 5.28
CA ARG A 8 -3.21 -4.44 4.66
C ARG A 8 -1.82 -4.19 5.21
N ILE A 9 -1.64 -4.24 6.53
CA ILE A 9 -0.33 -4.08 7.17
C ILE A 9 0.65 -5.13 6.65
N VAL A 10 0.21 -6.40 6.60
CA VAL A 10 1.01 -7.51 6.08
C VAL A 10 1.37 -7.31 4.60
N ALA A 11 0.41 -6.87 3.77
CA ALA A 11 0.67 -6.53 2.37
C ALA A 11 1.70 -5.38 2.23
N ILE A 12 1.55 -4.31 3.02
CA ILE A 12 2.46 -3.15 3.01
C ILE A 12 3.87 -3.57 3.44
N GLN A 13 4.03 -4.46 4.41
CA GLN A 13 5.34 -4.99 4.81
C GLN A 13 6.01 -5.75 3.67
N MET A 14 5.27 -6.59 2.94
CA MET A 14 5.78 -7.30 1.77
C MET A 14 6.14 -6.34 0.63
N LEU A 15 5.28 -5.36 0.32
CA LEU A 15 5.53 -4.33 -0.68
C LEU A 15 6.78 -3.49 -0.33
N TYR A 16 6.94 -3.15 0.94
CA TYR A 16 8.14 -2.47 1.45
C TYR A 16 9.40 -3.29 1.18
N GLN A 17 9.38 -4.59 1.50
CA GLN A 17 10.51 -5.47 1.27
C GLN A 17 10.81 -5.61 -0.23
N ILE A 18 9.79 -5.81 -1.07
CA ILE A 18 9.93 -5.88 -2.53
C ILE A 18 10.60 -4.61 -3.05
N GLN A 19 10.13 -3.44 -2.61
CA GLN A 19 10.67 -2.16 -3.05
C GLN A 19 12.10 -1.90 -2.57
N LEU A 20 12.44 -2.32 -1.36
CA LEU A 20 13.77 -2.12 -0.79
C LEU A 20 14.81 -3.04 -1.44
N THR A 21 14.41 -4.26 -1.79
CA THR A 21 15.34 -5.33 -2.22
C THR A 21 15.30 -5.62 -3.72
N ASN A 22 14.24 -5.19 -4.41
CA ASN A 22 13.89 -5.62 -5.76
C ASN A 22 13.80 -7.16 -5.90
N ALA A 23 13.55 -7.87 -4.81
CA ALA A 23 13.39 -9.32 -4.83
C ALA A 23 12.07 -9.70 -5.55
N PRO A 24 12.03 -10.86 -6.24
CA PRO A 24 10.80 -11.33 -6.88
C PRO A 24 9.65 -11.49 -5.87
N VAL A 25 8.45 -11.07 -6.26
CA VAL A 25 7.23 -11.13 -5.44
C VAL A 25 7.00 -12.52 -4.82
N PRO A 26 7.09 -13.65 -5.56
CA PRO A 26 6.86 -14.97 -4.99
C PRO A 26 7.86 -15.32 -3.88
N VAL A 27 9.12 -14.89 -4.04
CA VAL A 27 10.19 -15.14 -3.06
C VAL A 27 9.92 -14.37 -1.77
N VAL A 28 9.54 -13.09 -1.87
CA VAL A 28 9.21 -12.28 -0.68
C VAL A 28 8.01 -12.87 0.05
N MET A 29 6.95 -13.23 -0.67
CA MET A 29 5.74 -13.81 -0.07
C MET A 29 6.05 -15.13 0.62
N GLU A 30 6.74 -16.06 -0.04
CA GLU A 30 7.10 -17.34 0.54
C GLU A 30 7.92 -17.17 1.84
N GLN A 31 8.97 -16.34 1.79
CA GLN A 31 9.81 -16.05 2.95
C GLN A 31 9.02 -15.38 4.08
N PHE A 32 8.14 -14.43 3.77
CA PHE A 32 7.31 -13.76 4.75
C PHE A 32 6.44 -14.77 5.51
N TRP A 33 5.77 -15.67 4.80
CA TRP A 33 4.89 -16.67 5.41
C TRP A 33 5.63 -17.78 6.18
N GLN A 34 6.88 -18.06 5.84
CA GLN A 34 7.73 -19.00 6.59
C GLN A 34 8.29 -18.38 7.87
N SER A 35 8.53 -17.07 7.87
CA SER A 35 9.19 -16.36 8.98
C SER A 35 8.24 -15.73 9.99
N HIS A 36 6.96 -15.55 9.64
CA HIS A 36 5.96 -14.89 10.49
C HIS A 36 4.82 -15.83 10.85
N ASP A 37 4.53 -15.96 12.15
CA ASP A 37 3.32 -16.62 12.64
C ASP A 37 2.09 -15.72 12.42
N THR A 38 1.66 -15.63 11.17
CA THR A 38 0.48 -14.86 10.74
C THR A 38 -0.70 -15.78 10.52
N SER A 39 -1.86 -15.37 11.05
CA SER A 39 -3.11 -16.11 10.88
C SER A 39 -3.40 -16.36 9.39
N ALA A 40 -3.67 -17.62 9.04
CA ALA A 40 -4.01 -18.03 7.67
C ALA A 40 -5.21 -17.24 7.10
N LYS A 41 -6.09 -16.70 7.97
CA LYS A 41 -7.25 -15.89 7.58
C LYS A 41 -6.88 -14.54 6.96
N LEU A 42 -5.67 -14.03 7.19
CA LEU A 42 -5.21 -12.75 6.65
C LEU A 42 -4.65 -12.89 5.23
N ARG A 43 -4.18 -14.10 4.89
CA ARG A 43 -3.42 -14.36 3.66
C ARG A 43 -4.19 -14.01 2.38
N PRO A 44 -5.47 -14.40 2.19
CA PRO A 44 -6.14 -14.17 0.92
C PRO A 44 -6.15 -12.69 0.51
N PHE A 45 -6.53 -11.81 1.44
CA PHE A 45 -6.59 -10.39 1.14
C PHE A 45 -5.20 -9.75 1.07
N ALA A 46 -4.24 -10.20 1.91
CA ALA A 46 -2.87 -9.70 1.80
C ALA A 46 -2.21 -10.08 0.45
N VAL A 47 -2.44 -11.30 -0.03
CA VAL A 47 -1.97 -11.80 -1.33
C VAL A 47 -2.57 -10.96 -2.46
N GLU A 48 -3.89 -10.77 -2.45
CA GLU A 48 -4.59 -9.95 -3.44
C GLU A 48 -4.01 -8.53 -3.54
N LEU A 49 -3.76 -7.89 -2.39
CA LEU A 49 -3.16 -6.55 -2.37
C LEU A 49 -1.74 -6.54 -2.93
N VAL A 50 -0.89 -7.51 -2.57
CA VAL A 50 0.51 -7.56 -3.05
C VAL A 50 0.58 -7.85 -4.55
N GLU A 51 -0.11 -8.90 -5.00
CA GLU A 51 -0.09 -9.32 -6.41
C GLU A 51 -0.75 -8.27 -7.30
N GLY A 52 -1.89 -7.72 -6.87
CA GLY A 52 -2.57 -6.67 -7.59
C GLY A 52 -1.75 -5.39 -7.68
N THR A 53 -1.19 -4.92 -6.55
CA THR A 53 -0.34 -3.72 -6.55
C THR A 53 0.87 -3.88 -7.47
N THR A 54 1.53 -5.04 -7.44
CA THR A 54 2.72 -5.27 -8.26
C THR A 54 2.41 -5.50 -9.74
N SER A 55 1.27 -6.11 -10.06
CA SER A 55 0.81 -6.30 -11.45
C SER A 55 0.40 -4.98 -12.11
N HIS A 56 -0.08 -4.01 -11.33
CA HIS A 56 -0.50 -2.68 -11.80
C HIS A 56 0.47 -1.56 -11.44
N LEU A 57 1.72 -1.90 -11.09
CA LEU A 57 2.68 -0.97 -10.50
C LEU A 57 2.96 0.25 -11.38
N GLU A 58 3.12 0.04 -12.69
CA GLU A 58 3.40 1.14 -13.64
C GLU A 58 2.28 2.18 -13.66
N ILE A 59 1.02 1.73 -13.74
CA ILE A 59 -0.17 2.61 -13.74
C ILE A 59 -0.30 3.33 -12.40
N ILE A 60 -0.10 2.61 -11.30
CA ILE A 60 -0.18 3.17 -9.94
C ILE A 60 0.90 4.24 -9.74
N ASP A 61 2.14 3.97 -10.16
CA ASP A 61 3.25 4.92 -10.04
C ASP A 61 3.04 6.16 -10.93
N GLU A 62 2.55 5.98 -12.16
CA GLU A 62 2.21 7.10 -13.03
C GLU A 62 1.14 8.00 -12.39
N LEU A 63 0.09 7.40 -11.84
CA LEU A 63 -0.99 8.12 -11.16
C LEU A 63 -0.48 8.87 -9.93
N LEU A 64 0.35 8.23 -9.11
CA LEU A 64 0.96 8.84 -7.93
C LEU A 64 1.87 10.02 -8.34
N GLN A 65 2.69 9.84 -9.37
CA GLN A 65 3.62 10.85 -9.87
C GLN A 65 2.90 12.09 -10.44
N ASN A 66 1.79 11.89 -11.16
CA ASN A 66 0.97 12.97 -11.68
C ASN A 66 0.26 13.76 -10.56
N THR A 67 -0.02 13.09 -9.45
CA THR A 67 -0.70 13.68 -8.30
C THR A 67 0.26 14.43 -7.38
N SER A 68 1.49 13.94 -7.22
CA SER A 68 2.49 14.50 -6.32
C SER A 68 3.36 15.57 -7.00
N LYS A 69 2.74 16.68 -7.45
CA LYS A 69 3.41 17.77 -8.21
C LYS A 69 4.72 18.29 -7.59
N ASN A 70 4.84 18.26 -6.27
CA ASN A 70 6.02 18.75 -5.53
C ASN A 70 6.93 17.64 -4.99
N TRP A 71 6.55 16.36 -5.10
CA TRP A 71 7.28 15.24 -4.51
C TRP A 71 7.50 14.14 -5.53
N LYS A 72 8.77 13.92 -5.88
CA LYS A 72 9.15 12.78 -6.72
C LYS A 72 9.07 11.50 -5.89
N LEU A 73 8.49 10.43 -6.45
CA LEU A 73 8.31 9.14 -5.76
C LEU A 73 9.61 8.62 -5.13
N HIS A 74 10.74 8.74 -5.83
CA HIS A 74 12.05 8.28 -5.33
C HIS A 74 12.57 9.03 -4.08
N ARG A 75 11.95 10.14 -3.68
CA ARG A 75 12.29 10.88 -2.45
C ARG A 75 11.39 10.53 -1.27
N MET A 76 10.32 9.79 -1.51
CA MET A 76 9.40 9.37 -0.45
C MET A 76 10.05 8.28 0.40
N PRO A 77 9.82 8.28 1.74
CA PRO A 77 10.12 7.12 2.56
C PRO A 77 9.51 5.87 1.93
N VAL A 78 10.26 4.77 1.89
CA VAL A 78 9.81 3.52 1.25
C VAL A 78 8.50 3.02 1.89
N VAL A 79 8.33 3.24 3.19
CA VAL A 79 7.09 2.92 3.92
C VAL A 79 5.90 3.73 3.40
N ASP A 80 6.06 5.04 3.18
CA ASP A 80 4.98 5.91 2.68
C ASP A 80 4.60 5.52 1.26
N LEU A 81 5.59 5.24 0.42
CA LEU A 81 5.36 4.79 -0.95
C LEU A 81 4.67 3.42 -1.00
N SER A 82 5.01 2.50 -0.08
CA SER A 82 4.34 1.20 0.03
C SER A 82 2.88 1.35 0.46
N ILE A 83 2.59 2.24 1.42
CA ILE A 83 1.22 2.56 1.84
C ILE A 83 0.42 3.16 0.67
N LEU A 84 1.00 4.15 -0.02
CA LEU A 84 0.36 4.83 -1.15
C LEU A 84 0.04 3.86 -2.29
N ARG A 85 0.97 2.99 -2.67
CA ARG A 85 0.78 2.01 -3.74
C ARG A 85 -0.32 1.01 -3.39
N CYS A 86 -0.29 0.47 -2.17
CA CYS A 86 -1.32 -0.45 -1.68
C CYS A 86 -2.71 0.20 -1.69
N ALA A 87 -2.82 1.44 -1.20
CA ALA A 87 -4.09 2.16 -1.16
C ALA A 87 -4.59 2.54 -2.55
N ALA A 88 -3.69 2.97 -3.45
CA ALA A 88 -4.04 3.29 -4.83
C ALA A 88 -4.56 2.05 -5.57
N TYR A 89 -3.95 0.88 -5.38
CA TYR A 89 -4.49 -0.37 -5.92
C TYR A 89 -5.92 -0.64 -5.43
N GLU A 90 -6.15 -0.53 -4.12
CA GLU A 90 -7.48 -0.75 -3.53
C GLU A 90 -8.52 0.22 -4.13
N ILE A 91 -8.19 1.51 -4.24
CA ILE A 91 -9.07 2.55 -4.80
C ILE A 91 -9.41 2.29 -6.27
N LEU A 92 -8.44 1.84 -7.06
CA LEU A 92 -8.59 1.70 -8.51
C LEU A 92 -9.27 0.38 -8.91
N TYR A 93 -9.04 -0.69 -8.16
CA TYR A 93 -9.36 -2.04 -8.63
C TYR A 93 -10.30 -2.83 -7.72
N LEU A 94 -10.49 -2.43 -6.45
CA LEU A 94 -11.33 -3.16 -5.50
C LEU A 94 -12.67 -2.45 -5.25
N SER A 95 -13.65 -2.72 -6.11
CA SER A 95 -14.99 -2.09 -6.06
C SER A 95 -15.82 -2.46 -4.83
N ASP A 96 -15.45 -3.49 -4.07
CA ASP A 96 -16.13 -3.88 -2.83
C ASP A 96 -15.73 -3.00 -1.63
N ILE A 97 -14.74 -2.12 -1.79
CA ILE A 97 -14.26 -1.23 -0.74
C ILE A 97 -14.41 0.22 -1.19
N ASP A 98 -15.10 1.02 -0.39
CA ASP A 98 -15.25 2.43 -0.72
C ASP A 98 -13.91 3.18 -0.61
N THR A 99 -13.73 4.19 -1.47
CA THR A 99 -12.50 4.98 -1.55
C THR A 99 -12.17 5.66 -0.21
N ALA A 100 -13.17 6.15 0.52
CA ALA A 100 -12.95 6.85 1.79
C ALA A 100 -12.39 5.90 2.87
N THR A 101 -12.86 4.66 2.91
CA THR A 101 -12.34 3.58 3.77
C THR A 101 -10.89 3.27 3.42
N SER A 102 -10.57 3.14 2.13
CA SER A 102 -9.20 2.89 1.67
C SER A 102 -8.24 4.00 2.13
N ILE A 103 -8.64 5.27 1.95
CA ILE A 103 -7.88 6.45 2.38
C ILE A 103 -7.71 6.46 3.90
N ASN A 104 -8.81 6.28 4.65
CA ASN A 104 -8.76 6.30 6.11
C ASN A 104 -7.84 5.20 6.66
N GLU A 105 -7.90 3.99 6.10
CA GLU A 105 -7.03 2.89 6.52
C GLU A 105 -5.55 3.18 6.22
N ALA A 106 -5.24 3.76 5.06
CA ALA A 106 -3.88 4.19 4.71
C ALA A 106 -3.34 5.23 5.71
N VAL A 107 -4.15 6.22 6.07
CA VAL A 107 -3.80 7.27 7.04
C VAL A 107 -3.60 6.69 8.44
N GLU A 108 -4.46 5.79 8.88
CA GLU A 108 -4.35 5.12 10.19
C GLU A 108 -3.09 4.24 10.28
N ILE A 109 -2.72 3.57 9.20
CA ILE A 109 -1.47 2.79 9.13
C ILE A 109 -0.27 3.74 9.16
N ALA A 110 -0.29 4.83 8.40
CA ALA A 110 0.80 5.82 8.38
C ALA A 110 1.09 6.42 9.77
N LYS A 111 0.06 6.65 10.59
CA LYS A 111 0.22 7.14 11.97
C LYS A 111 1.05 6.22 12.86
N VAL A 112 1.02 4.92 12.57
CA VAL A 112 1.69 3.89 13.39
C VAL A 112 3.08 3.57 12.83
N TYR A 113 3.23 3.51 11.51
CA TYR A 113 4.41 2.95 10.86
C TYR A 113 5.34 3.99 10.20
N SER A 114 4.94 5.25 10.15
CA SER A 114 5.70 6.29 9.47
C SER A 114 5.92 7.53 10.35
N THR A 115 6.31 8.64 9.73
CA THR A 115 6.65 9.89 10.42
C THR A 115 5.39 10.69 10.79
N PRO A 116 5.47 11.64 11.74
CA PRO A 116 4.32 12.48 12.13
C PRO A 116 3.68 13.26 10.98
N ASP A 117 4.43 13.59 9.93
CA ASP A 117 3.92 14.34 8.76
C ASP A 117 3.27 13.43 7.71
N SER A 118 3.60 12.13 7.71
CA SER A 118 3.15 11.15 6.70
C SER A 118 1.63 10.98 6.62
N PRO A 119 0.84 10.93 7.72
CA PRO A 119 -0.62 10.80 7.63
C PRO A 119 -1.28 11.92 6.83
N LYS A 120 -0.86 13.17 7.06
CA LYS A 120 -1.41 14.33 6.35
C LYS A 120 -0.99 14.31 4.87
N PHE A 121 0.25 13.94 4.60
CA PHE A 121 0.77 13.82 3.24
C PHE A 121 0.01 12.73 2.45
N ILE A 122 -0.10 11.53 3.00
CA ILE A 122 -0.79 10.39 2.37
C ILE A 122 -2.25 10.72 2.09
N ASN A 123 -2.95 11.32 3.06
CA ASN A 123 -4.33 11.77 2.86
C ASN A 123 -4.44 12.72 1.66
N GLY A 124 -3.57 13.74 1.60
CA GLY A 124 -3.60 14.73 0.52
C GLY A 124 -3.29 14.14 -0.87
N VAL A 125 -2.41 13.13 -0.95
CA VAL A 125 -2.12 12.43 -2.22
C VAL A 125 -3.32 11.59 -2.64
N LEU A 126 -3.88 10.77 -1.75
CA LEU A 126 -4.99 9.88 -2.10
C LEU A 126 -6.29 10.63 -2.39
N ASP A 127 -6.57 11.72 -1.68
CA ASP A 127 -7.72 12.61 -1.97
C ASP A 127 -7.65 13.20 -3.39
N ASN A 128 -6.43 13.48 -3.87
CA ASN A 128 -6.25 13.98 -5.23
C ASN A 128 -6.37 12.86 -6.27
N ILE A 129 -5.97 11.62 -5.94
CA ILE A 129 -6.25 10.46 -6.78
C ILE A 129 -7.76 10.30 -6.98
N GLN A 130 -8.52 10.29 -5.88
CA GLN A 130 -9.99 10.17 -5.90
C GLN A 130 -10.67 11.21 -6.81
N LYS A 131 -10.11 12.42 -6.95
CA LYS A 131 -10.69 13.47 -7.80
C LYS A 131 -10.40 13.29 -9.29
N ASN A 132 -9.38 12.50 -9.64
CA ASN A 132 -8.88 12.33 -11.00
C ASN A 132 -9.23 10.95 -11.61
N THR A 133 -9.95 10.12 -10.87
CA THR A 133 -10.46 8.80 -11.26
C THR A 133 -11.96 8.76 -11.06
#